data_AF-A0A449A9A5-F1
#
_entry.id   AF-A0A449A9A5-F1
#
_cell.length_a   1.000
_cell.length_b   1.000
_cell.length_c   1.000
_cell.angle_alpha   90.00
_cell.angle_beta   90.00
_cell.angle_gamma   90.00
#
_symmetry.space_group_name_H-M   'P 1'
#
loop_
_entity.id
_entity.type
_entity.pdbx_description
1 polymer ?
#
loop_
_entity_poly.entity_id
_entity_poly.type
_entity_poly.pdbx_seq_one_letter_code
_entity_poly.pdbx_strand_id
1 'polypeptide(L)'
;MIKGENNVKNIEQIKHWENYIKLELLRYDFGQLPQIDRVKIFPIKHIESIENGKFKSAIIIKIDLQDKDGKSLISEKYRNQHYLLGKNQNQYLIKTELDNVAKYNSSLFKNYNSVIDFNNTLNIDDDELLFNEYANVYFGDQTILMYKNKLAINADQYEAYVNPTYPYEKLTARAFLWFLNNDQKYFELVVPEHRKNIDLEYKIINKKINKKYLNNTLSLIEFDIEVTKRDLSKKVYKWYSIDINSHYHTFSKYKITPDLNWFDQETYGWISGVNYNEKTLPNKVIGANEFYEKILLKLLSLQLYKINSNLSIFDNKIMANYEAHLAINNTKLHEQLKTKLGSDVFKYLVADEKDKTNLLYDIEIKYLGVGDEPGVLNIRVDFLDKNKKSLLSDENRKKIIKWYGFKGTNYTKINEQIKKQNIQELTLKYLLENDSIKLKDQNNVIDYFLWGGENEKNN
;
A
#
# COMPACT_ATOMS: atom_id res chain seq x y z
N MET A 1 18.31 -22.78 34.59
CA MET A 1 17.76 -21.68 35.41
C MET A 1 16.61 -21.05 34.66
N ILE A 2 15.38 -21.27 35.12
CA ILE A 2 14.17 -20.74 34.51
C ILE A 2 13.87 -19.42 35.23
N LYS A 3 14.13 -18.28 34.58
CA LYS A 3 13.60 -16.99 35.05
C LYS A 3 12.16 -16.88 34.57
N GLY A 4 11.23 -17.16 35.47
CA GLY A 4 9.83 -16.83 35.34
C GLY A 4 9.61 -15.40 35.82
N GLU A 5 9.30 -14.51 34.90
CA GLU A 5 8.42 -13.37 35.14
C GLU A 5 7.34 -13.45 34.07
N ASN A 6 6.11 -13.73 34.50
CA ASN A 6 4.91 -13.72 33.65
C ASN A 6 4.62 -12.25 33.27
N ASN A 7 5.36 -11.71 32.31
CA ASN A 7 4.92 -10.51 31.60
C ASN A 7 3.72 -10.93 30.76
N VAL A 8 2.52 -10.64 31.26
CA VAL A 8 1.27 -10.89 30.55
C VAL A 8 1.21 -9.92 29.37
N LYS A 9 1.63 -10.41 28.21
CA LYS A 9 1.45 -9.77 26.91
C LYS A 9 -0.04 -9.71 26.52
N ASN A 10 -0.42 -8.82 25.60
CA ASN A 10 -1.72 -8.72 24.93
C ASN A 10 -2.94 -8.28 25.78
N ILE A 11 -2.76 -7.55 26.88
CA ILE A 11 -3.87 -7.14 27.78
C ILE A 11 -4.99 -6.38 27.03
N GLU A 12 -4.62 -5.47 26.13
CA GLU A 12 -5.61 -4.69 25.39
C GLU A 12 -6.39 -5.58 24.40
N GLN A 13 -5.68 -6.40 23.64
CA GLN A 13 -6.29 -7.39 22.74
C GLN A 13 -7.22 -8.34 23.51
N ILE A 14 -6.79 -8.82 24.68
CA ILE A 14 -7.60 -9.68 25.55
C ILE A 14 -8.90 -8.97 25.95
N LYS A 15 -8.83 -7.69 26.37
CA LYS A 15 -10.02 -6.90 26.70
C LYS A 15 -10.91 -6.67 25.47
N HIS A 16 -10.33 -6.49 24.30
CA HIS A 16 -11.08 -6.41 23.04
C HIS A 16 -11.85 -7.71 22.77
N TRP A 17 -11.19 -8.87 22.88
CA TRP A 17 -11.83 -10.18 22.71
C TRP A 17 -12.91 -10.46 23.76
N GLU A 18 -12.71 -10.07 25.01
CA GLU A 18 -13.75 -10.17 26.05
C GLU A 18 -15.02 -9.42 25.66
N ASN A 19 -14.87 -8.18 25.18
CA ASN A 19 -16.00 -7.38 24.72
C ASN A 19 -16.66 -7.98 23.47
N TYR A 20 -15.86 -8.49 22.54
CA TYR A 20 -16.35 -9.12 21.32
C TYR A 20 -17.14 -10.40 21.60
N ILE A 21 -16.59 -11.32 22.40
CA ILE A 21 -17.29 -12.55 22.79
C ILE A 21 -18.58 -12.19 23.52
N LYS A 22 -18.57 -11.19 24.42
CA LYS A 22 -19.80 -10.72 25.07
C LYS A 22 -20.83 -10.26 24.04
N LEU A 23 -20.42 -9.47 23.05
CA LEU A 23 -21.30 -8.97 21.98
C LEU A 23 -21.92 -10.12 21.17
N GLU A 24 -21.12 -11.14 20.81
CA GLU A 24 -21.61 -12.32 20.10
C GLU A 24 -22.56 -13.16 20.96
N LEU A 25 -22.27 -13.30 22.26
CA LEU A 25 -23.15 -14.00 23.20
C LEU A 25 -24.53 -13.32 23.31
N LEU A 26 -24.61 -11.99 23.19
CA LEU A 26 -25.90 -11.28 23.21
C LEU A 26 -26.82 -11.65 22.03
N ARG A 27 -26.30 -12.30 20.98
CA ARG A 27 -27.10 -12.77 19.84
C ARG A 27 -27.79 -14.11 20.10
N TYR A 28 -27.38 -14.83 21.14
CA TYR A 28 -27.95 -16.11 21.50
C TYR A 28 -29.04 -15.90 22.56
N ASP A 29 -30.18 -16.56 22.36
CA ASP A 29 -31.21 -16.66 23.39
C ASP A 29 -30.84 -17.79 24.35
N PHE A 30 -30.45 -17.42 25.57
CA PHE A 30 -30.13 -18.36 26.65
C PHE A 30 -31.35 -18.74 27.50
N GLY A 31 -32.57 -18.31 27.11
CA GLY A 31 -33.82 -18.62 27.80
C GLY A 31 -33.80 -18.12 29.25
N GLN A 32 -33.94 -19.03 30.20
CA GLN A 32 -33.99 -18.73 31.64
C GLN A 32 -32.62 -18.73 32.34
N LEU A 33 -31.52 -18.92 31.61
CA LEU A 33 -30.20 -18.90 32.23
C LEU A 33 -29.85 -17.48 32.74
N PRO A 34 -29.03 -17.37 33.80
CA PRO A 34 -28.53 -16.08 34.27
C PRO A 34 -27.86 -15.30 33.14
N GLN A 35 -28.13 -13.99 33.09
CA GLN A 35 -27.55 -13.10 32.10
C GLN A 35 -26.02 -13.04 32.25
N ILE A 36 -25.32 -13.19 31.12
CA ILE A 36 -23.87 -13.03 31.07
C ILE A 36 -23.57 -11.53 30.95
N ASP A 37 -23.06 -10.94 32.03
CA ASP A 37 -22.72 -9.52 32.07
C ASP A 37 -21.26 -9.25 31.72
N ARG A 38 -20.37 -10.22 31.97
CA ARG A 38 -18.93 -10.06 31.70
C ARG A 38 -18.34 -11.37 31.20
N VAL A 39 -17.45 -11.28 30.22
CA VAL A 39 -16.56 -12.36 29.80
C VAL A 39 -15.17 -12.00 30.29
N LYS A 40 -14.47 -12.94 30.92
CA LYS A 40 -13.09 -12.74 31.38
C LYS A 40 -12.18 -13.82 30.83
N ILE A 41 -11.13 -13.40 30.15
CA ILE A 41 -10.05 -14.23 29.63
C ILE A 41 -8.83 -14.02 30.53
N PHE A 42 -8.30 -15.10 31.08
CA PHE A 42 -7.11 -15.10 31.92
C PHE A 42 -5.95 -15.73 31.16
N PRO A 43 -4.97 -14.93 30.70
CA PRO A 43 -3.76 -15.46 30.09
C PRO A 43 -2.91 -16.18 31.15
N ILE A 44 -2.56 -17.43 30.88
CA ILE A 44 -1.79 -18.28 31.78
C ILE A 44 -0.34 -18.36 31.35
N LYS A 45 -0.08 -18.57 30.06
CA LYS A 45 1.27 -18.75 29.52
C LYS A 45 1.33 -18.41 28.04
N HIS A 46 2.40 -17.74 27.62
CA HIS A 46 2.74 -17.59 26.20
C HIS A 46 3.74 -18.66 25.77
N ILE A 47 3.57 -19.18 24.56
CA ILE A 47 4.46 -20.19 23.95
C ILE A 47 4.95 -19.59 22.64
N GLU A 48 6.27 -19.49 22.49
CA GLU A 48 6.95 -19.11 21.24
C GLU A 48 8.01 -20.17 20.93
N SER A 49 8.02 -20.71 19.72
CA SER A 49 9.07 -21.61 19.23
C SER A 49 9.33 -21.43 17.73
N ILE A 50 10.52 -21.84 17.28
CA ILE A 50 10.84 -21.99 15.86
C ILE A 50 11.13 -23.47 15.62
N GLU A 51 10.29 -24.13 14.83
CA GLU A 51 10.39 -25.56 14.52
C GLU A 51 10.44 -25.75 12.99
N ASN A 52 11.48 -26.39 12.47
CA ASN A 52 11.67 -26.61 11.03
C ASN A 52 11.56 -25.32 10.20
N GLY A 53 12.09 -24.21 10.71
CA GLY A 53 12.03 -22.89 10.06
C GLY A 53 10.66 -22.21 10.11
N LYS A 54 9.65 -22.80 10.77
CA LYS A 54 8.33 -22.20 10.98
C LYS A 54 8.25 -21.60 12.38
N PHE A 55 7.88 -20.34 12.44
CA PHE A 55 7.55 -19.69 13.69
C PHE A 55 6.20 -20.18 14.21
N LYS A 56 6.15 -20.53 15.49
CA LYS A 56 4.95 -20.95 16.22
C LYS A 56 4.75 -20.03 17.43
N SER A 57 3.58 -19.41 17.53
CA SER A 57 3.12 -18.67 18.70
C SER A 57 1.71 -19.06 19.08
N ALA A 58 1.50 -19.27 20.39
CA ALA A 58 0.21 -19.58 20.98
C ALA A 58 0.13 -19.04 22.41
N ILE A 59 -1.09 -18.73 22.85
CA ILE A 59 -1.36 -18.35 24.24
C ILE A 59 -2.28 -19.38 24.90
N ILE A 60 -1.93 -19.79 26.11
CA ILE A 60 -2.80 -20.57 26.97
C ILE A 60 -3.63 -19.61 27.81
N ILE A 61 -4.95 -19.78 27.78
CA ILE A 61 -5.93 -18.96 28.48
C ILE A 61 -6.87 -19.81 29.34
N LYS A 62 -7.53 -19.17 30.31
CA LYS A 62 -8.80 -19.63 30.89
C LYS A 62 -9.90 -18.64 30.52
N ILE A 63 -11.14 -19.09 30.47
CA ILE A 63 -12.31 -18.24 30.20
C ILE A 63 -13.30 -18.38 31.35
N ASP A 64 -13.86 -17.27 31.79
CA ASP A 64 -14.94 -17.18 32.76
C ASP A 64 -16.09 -16.33 32.21
N LEU A 65 -17.32 -16.71 32.57
CA LEU A 65 -18.54 -15.98 32.27
C LEU A 65 -19.12 -15.53 33.61
N GLN A 66 -19.29 -14.23 33.80
CA GLN A 66 -19.63 -13.65 35.09
C GLN A 66 -20.92 -12.83 35.01
N ASP A 67 -21.65 -12.79 36.12
CA ASP A 67 -22.78 -11.87 36.31
C ASP A 67 -22.31 -10.43 36.61
N LYS A 68 -23.28 -9.52 36.78
CA LYS A 68 -23.04 -8.10 37.10
C LYS A 68 -22.18 -7.89 38.35
N ASP A 69 -22.21 -8.84 39.29
CA ASP A 69 -21.49 -8.78 40.57
C ASP A 69 -20.11 -9.46 40.47
N GLY A 70 -19.76 -10.00 39.30
CA GLY A 70 -18.48 -10.68 39.05
C GLY A 70 -18.47 -12.14 39.49
N LYS A 71 -19.62 -12.71 39.85
CA LYS A 71 -19.73 -14.12 40.23
C LYS A 71 -19.73 -14.99 38.97
N SER A 72 -18.89 -16.02 39.00
CA SER A 72 -18.80 -17.05 37.96
C SER A 72 -20.15 -17.74 37.75
N LEU A 73 -20.64 -17.70 36.52
CA LEU A 73 -21.84 -18.39 36.03
C LEU A 73 -21.53 -19.81 35.56
N ILE A 74 -20.26 -20.11 35.32
CA ILE A 74 -19.79 -21.45 34.98
C ILE A 74 -19.20 -22.14 36.21
N SER A 75 -19.29 -23.48 36.26
CA SER A 75 -18.75 -24.24 37.40
C SER A 75 -17.23 -24.23 37.41
N GLU A 76 -16.65 -24.45 38.59
CA GLU A 76 -15.20 -24.46 38.78
C GLU A 76 -14.48 -25.46 37.85
N LYS A 77 -15.12 -26.61 37.57
CA LYS A 77 -14.65 -27.62 36.62
C LYS A 77 -14.41 -27.05 35.22
N TYR A 78 -15.24 -26.12 34.75
CA TYR A 78 -15.11 -25.50 33.42
C TYR A 78 -14.24 -24.25 33.46
N ARG A 79 -14.40 -23.41 34.49
CA ARG A 79 -13.60 -22.18 34.68
C ARG A 79 -12.10 -22.44 34.78
N ASN A 80 -11.72 -23.56 35.39
CA ASN A 80 -10.31 -23.91 35.57
C ASN A 80 -9.71 -24.64 34.36
N GLN A 81 -10.48 -24.88 33.29
CA GLN A 81 -9.94 -25.47 32.06
C GLN A 81 -9.03 -24.48 31.37
N HIS A 82 -7.89 -25.00 30.90
CA HIS A 82 -6.94 -24.24 30.12
C HIS A 82 -7.18 -24.56 28.64
N TYR A 83 -7.12 -23.52 27.83
CA TYR A 83 -7.28 -23.61 26.39
C TYR A 83 -6.09 -22.93 25.72
N LEU A 84 -5.53 -23.59 24.72
CA LEU A 84 -4.56 -23.03 23.81
C LEU A 84 -5.31 -22.35 22.67
N LEU A 85 -5.13 -21.04 22.55
CA LEU A 85 -5.50 -20.29 21.36
C LEU A 85 -4.43 -20.54 20.30
N GLY A 86 -4.74 -21.44 19.37
CA GLY A 86 -3.86 -21.85 18.28
C GLY A 86 -4.63 -22.69 17.28
N LYS A 87 -4.08 -22.86 16.07
CA LYS A 87 -4.79 -23.57 15.00
C LYS A 87 -4.34 -25.03 14.91
N ASN A 88 -5.29 -25.95 15.04
CA ASN A 88 -5.13 -27.37 14.73
C ASN A 88 -6.32 -27.83 13.88
N GLN A 89 -6.06 -28.23 12.64
CA GLN A 89 -7.11 -28.50 11.64
C GLN A 89 -8.08 -27.29 11.55
N ASN A 90 -9.36 -27.48 11.89
CA ASN A 90 -10.40 -26.44 11.91
C ASN A 90 -10.74 -25.94 13.33
N GLN A 91 -9.94 -26.28 14.34
CA GLN A 91 -10.12 -25.82 15.71
C GLN A 91 -9.13 -24.71 16.06
N TYR A 92 -9.64 -23.66 16.71
CA TYR A 92 -8.87 -22.47 17.11
C TYR A 92 -8.75 -22.30 18.63
N LEU A 93 -9.63 -22.98 19.37
CA LEU A 93 -9.61 -23.07 20.84
C LEU A 93 -9.42 -24.54 21.20
N ILE A 94 -8.19 -24.90 21.58
CA ILE A 94 -7.79 -26.29 21.80
C ILE A 94 -7.65 -26.51 23.31
N LYS A 95 -8.43 -27.43 23.89
CA LYS A 95 -8.29 -27.76 25.30
C LYS A 95 -6.87 -28.29 25.58
N THR A 96 -6.13 -27.65 26.49
CA THR A 96 -4.79 -28.14 26.85
C THR A 96 -4.92 -29.30 27.81
N GLU A 97 -4.56 -30.48 27.33
CA GLU A 97 -4.12 -31.60 28.18
C GLU A 97 -2.59 -31.65 28.12
N LEU A 98 -1.93 -32.23 29.12
CA LEU A 98 -0.47 -32.17 29.33
C LEU A 98 0.38 -32.50 28.08
N ASP A 99 -0.17 -33.24 27.11
CA ASP A 99 0.51 -33.71 25.89
C ASP A 99 0.15 -32.98 24.57
N ASN A 100 -0.71 -31.94 24.59
CA ASN A 100 -1.21 -31.30 23.35
C ASN A 100 -0.48 -30.02 22.92
N VAL A 101 0.48 -29.53 23.71
CA VAL A 101 1.28 -28.33 23.35
C VAL A 101 2.16 -28.58 22.12
N ALA A 102 2.56 -29.83 21.84
CA ALA A 102 3.36 -30.18 20.67
C ALA A 102 2.55 -30.32 19.36
N LYS A 103 1.21 -30.35 19.41
CA LYS A 103 0.33 -30.74 18.29
C LYS A 103 -0.31 -29.59 17.51
N TYR A 104 -0.14 -28.33 17.93
CA TYR A 104 -0.68 -27.23 17.12
C TYR A 104 0.22 -26.99 15.91
N ASN A 105 -0.41 -26.92 14.74
CA ASN A 105 0.28 -26.94 13.45
C ASN A 105 0.64 -25.53 12.95
N SER A 106 0.05 -24.48 13.53
CA SER A 106 0.14 -23.09 13.03
C SER A 106 -0.24 -22.07 14.11
N SER A 107 0.32 -20.86 14.02
CA SER A 107 0.08 -19.75 14.95
C SER A 107 -1.23 -19.05 14.62
N LEU A 108 -2.04 -18.69 15.62
CA LEU A 108 -3.14 -17.74 15.41
C LEU A 108 -2.66 -16.29 15.28
N PHE A 109 -1.36 -16.08 15.47
CA PHE A 109 -0.74 -14.78 15.43
C PHE A 109 -0.13 -14.52 14.04
N LYS A 110 -0.47 -13.39 13.42
CA LYS A 110 0.13 -12.77 12.24
C LYS A 110 1.63 -12.82 12.35
N ASN A 111 2.21 -13.62 11.46
CA ASN A 111 3.59 -13.49 11.08
C ASN A 111 3.64 -12.98 9.65
N TYR A 112 4.00 -11.71 9.48
CA TYR A 112 4.19 -11.14 8.15
C TYR A 112 5.30 -11.86 7.34
N ASN A 113 6.18 -12.64 7.98
CA ASN A 113 7.22 -13.44 7.33
C ASN A 113 6.80 -14.89 7.00
N SER A 114 5.58 -15.35 7.33
CA SER A 114 5.12 -16.75 7.15
C SER A 114 4.11 -16.92 6.01
N VAL A 115 4.21 -18.00 5.24
CA VAL A 115 3.24 -18.39 4.18
C VAL A 115 1.91 -18.90 4.76
N ILE A 116 1.94 -19.46 5.98
CA ILE A 116 0.86 -20.32 6.51
C ILE A 116 -0.11 -19.56 7.42
N ASP A 117 0.32 -18.44 7.99
CA ASP A 117 -0.41 -17.72 9.06
C ASP A 117 -0.86 -16.30 8.68
N PHE A 118 -0.82 -15.98 7.38
CA PHE A 118 -1.11 -14.63 6.89
C PHE A 118 -2.56 -14.16 7.15
N ASN A 119 -3.50 -15.10 7.33
CA ASN A 119 -4.93 -14.81 7.54
C ASN A 119 -5.35 -14.75 9.02
N ASN A 120 -4.45 -14.99 9.98
CA ASN A 120 -4.83 -15.06 11.39
C ASN A 120 -4.74 -13.68 12.06
N THR A 121 -5.50 -13.42 13.12
CA THR A 121 -5.97 -12.07 13.51
C THR A 121 -5.20 -11.38 14.64
N LEU A 122 -4.01 -11.84 15.03
CA LEU A 122 -3.29 -11.28 16.20
C LEU A 122 -1.81 -11.02 15.92
N ASN A 123 -1.20 -9.90 16.24
CA ASN A 123 0.24 -9.71 15.97
C ASN A 123 1.13 -10.50 16.95
N ILE A 124 2.22 -11.13 16.48
CA ILE A 124 3.16 -11.90 17.33
C ILE A 124 3.92 -11.02 18.33
N ASP A 125 4.15 -9.76 17.94
CA ASP A 125 5.07 -8.86 18.61
C ASP A 125 4.40 -7.72 19.40
N ASP A 126 3.09 -7.49 19.25
CA ASP A 126 2.40 -6.32 19.81
C ASP A 126 1.34 -6.72 20.85
N ASP A 127 1.45 -6.14 22.04
CA ASP A 127 0.40 -6.13 23.08
C ASP A 127 -0.78 -5.20 22.72
N GLU A 128 -0.64 -4.47 21.62
CA GLU A 128 -1.53 -3.39 21.17
C GLU A 128 -2.60 -3.93 20.21
N LEU A 129 -3.81 -3.36 20.29
CA LEU A 129 -4.87 -3.58 19.30
C LEU A 129 -4.51 -2.82 18.01
N LEU A 130 -4.60 -3.45 16.84
CA LEU A 130 -4.38 -2.75 15.57
C LEU A 130 -5.62 -1.94 15.15
N PHE A 131 -5.44 -0.94 14.31
CA PHE A 131 -6.54 -0.05 13.89
C PHE A 131 -7.65 -0.80 13.14
N ASN A 132 -7.30 -1.75 12.27
CA ASN A 132 -8.29 -2.58 11.57
C ASN A 132 -9.08 -3.47 12.53
N GLU A 133 -8.45 -4.01 13.58
CA GLU A 133 -9.13 -4.78 14.64
C GLU A 133 -10.05 -3.89 15.48
N TYR A 134 -9.61 -2.65 15.76
CA TYR A 134 -10.40 -1.65 16.44
C TYR A 134 -11.63 -1.24 15.64
N ALA A 135 -11.46 -0.90 14.35
CA ALA A 135 -12.50 -0.32 13.51
C ALA A 135 -13.45 -1.38 12.92
N ASN A 136 -12.91 -2.52 12.45
CA ASN A 136 -13.66 -3.62 11.84
C ASN A 136 -13.81 -4.79 12.82
N VAL A 137 -14.66 -4.57 13.83
CA VAL A 137 -15.05 -5.62 14.80
C VAL A 137 -15.80 -6.78 14.11
N TYR A 138 -16.39 -6.53 12.93
CA TYR A 138 -17.07 -7.55 12.13
C TYR A 138 -16.25 -7.87 10.89
N PHE A 139 -16.15 -9.16 10.53
CA PHE A 139 -15.51 -9.68 9.30
C PHE A 139 -16.29 -9.31 8.02
N GLY A 140 -16.73 -8.06 7.90
CA GLY A 140 -17.34 -7.51 6.68
C GLY A 140 -16.34 -6.64 5.94
N ASP A 141 -16.32 -6.74 4.62
CA ASP A 141 -15.47 -5.91 3.78
C ASP A 141 -15.91 -4.44 3.83
N GLN A 142 -15.27 -3.65 4.70
CA GLN A 142 -15.50 -2.22 4.77
C GLN A 142 -14.24 -1.46 4.37
N THR A 143 -14.34 -0.74 3.25
CA THR A 143 -13.36 0.24 2.79
C THR A 143 -13.34 1.43 3.75
N ILE A 144 -12.34 1.48 4.65
CA ILE A 144 -12.17 2.59 5.60
C ILE A 144 -11.39 3.75 4.98
N LEU A 145 -10.33 3.45 4.21
CA LEU A 145 -9.53 4.44 3.52
C LEU A 145 -10.15 4.75 2.16
N MET A 146 -10.59 5.99 1.96
CA MET A 146 -11.17 6.45 0.69
C MET A 146 -10.22 7.42 -0.01
N TYR A 147 -10.26 7.43 -1.34
CA TYR A 147 -9.60 8.44 -2.17
C TYR A 147 -10.65 9.18 -3.01
N LYS A 148 -10.93 10.44 -2.66
CA LYS A 148 -12.03 11.25 -3.18
C LYS A 148 -11.54 12.42 -4.06
N ASN A 149 -10.74 12.11 -5.07
CA ASN A 149 -10.30 13.10 -6.05
C ASN A 149 -11.32 13.22 -7.19
N LYS A 150 -11.94 14.39 -7.37
CA LYS A 150 -12.94 14.64 -8.43
C LYS A 150 -12.38 14.54 -9.85
N LEU A 151 -11.06 14.56 -10.01
CA LEU A 151 -10.36 14.38 -11.29
C LEU A 151 -10.04 12.90 -11.58
N ALA A 152 -10.21 12.01 -10.60
CA ALA A 152 -10.12 10.57 -10.79
C ALA A 152 -11.40 10.05 -11.45
N ILE A 153 -11.26 9.04 -12.32
CA ILE A 153 -12.32 8.62 -13.24
C ILE A 153 -13.38 7.72 -12.55
N ASN A 154 -13.08 7.10 -11.39
CA ASN A 154 -14.08 6.32 -10.64
C ASN A 154 -14.19 6.79 -9.16
N ALA A 155 -15.30 6.46 -8.50
CA ALA A 155 -15.50 6.68 -7.07
C ALA A 155 -14.80 5.60 -6.23
N ASP A 156 -14.35 5.97 -5.02
CA ASP A 156 -13.90 5.08 -3.93
C ASP A 156 -12.71 4.15 -4.28
N GLN A 157 -11.70 4.71 -4.95
CA GLN A 157 -10.70 3.97 -5.72
C GLN A 157 -9.39 3.56 -5.03
N TYR A 158 -9.23 3.66 -3.70
CA TYR A 158 -7.90 3.27 -3.15
C TYR A 158 -7.54 1.82 -3.54
N GLU A 159 -8.55 0.93 -3.59
CA GLU A 159 -8.43 -0.45 -4.06
C GLU A 159 -7.98 -0.56 -5.51
N ALA A 160 -8.34 0.38 -6.38
CA ALA A 160 -7.87 0.42 -7.76
C ALA A 160 -6.35 0.63 -7.87
N TYR A 161 -5.66 1.06 -6.79
CA TYR A 161 -4.21 1.21 -6.77
C TYR A 161 -3.49 0.05 -6.07
N VAL A 162 -4.16 -0.64 -5.15
CA VAL A 162 -3.59 -1.75 -4.37
C VAL A 162 -3.97 -3.13 -4.91
N ASN A 163 -5.12 -3.23 -5.57
CA ASN A 163 -5.64 -4.42 -6.23
C ASN A 163 -6.29 -4.09 -7.59
N PRO A 164 -5.54 -3.48 -8.53
CA PRO A 164 -6.06 -3.18 -9.86
C PRO A 164 -6.34 -4.45 -10.66
N THR A 165 -7.20 -4.30 -11.68
CA THR A 165 -7.43 -5.33 -12.70
C THR A 165 -6.14 -5.71 -13.43
N TYR A 166 -5.24 -4.75 -13.70
CA TYR A 166 -4.01 -4.98 -14.47
C TYR A 166 -2.75 -4.92 -13.58
N PRO A 167 -1.82 -5.90 -13.65
CA PRO A 167 -0.62 -5.92 -12.81
C PRO A 167 0.27 -4.68 -12.91
N TYR A 168 0.37 -4.08 -14.11
CA TYR A 168 1.12 -2.84 -14.32
C TYR A 168 0.64 -1.70 -13.43
N GLU A 169 -0.66 -1.61 -13.16
CA GLU A 169 -1.23 -0.52 -12.37
C GLU A 169 -0.96 -0.69 -10.87
N LYS A 170 -0.58 -1.90 -10.45
CA LYS A 170 -0.39 -2.25 -9.04
C LYS A 170 0.81 -1.49 -8.45
N LEU A 171 0.55 -0.67 -7.45
CA LEU A 171 1.59 0.15 -6.83
C LEU A 171 2.52 -0.69 -5.95
N THR A 172 3.76 -0.22 -5.83
CA THR A 172 4.68 -0.63 -4.76
C THR A 172 4.35 0.15 -3.49
N ALA A 173 4.82 -0.32 -2.33
CA ALA A 173 4.57 0.37 -1.06
C ALA A 173 5.11 1.81 -1.06
N ARG A 174 6.28 2.07 -1.65
CA ARG A 174 6.82 3.43 -1.76
C ARG A 174 6.03 4.30 -2.74
N ALA A 175 5.53 3.74 -3.83
CA ALA A 175 4.67 4.47 -4.76
C ALA A 175 3.37 4.91 -4.08
N PHE A 176 2.72 4.00 -3.34
CA PHE A 176 1.52 4.34 -2.58
C PHE A 176 1.80 5.34 -1.46
N LEU A 177 2.91 5.19 -0.73
CA LEU A 177 3.30 6.14 0.31
C LEU A 177 3.57 7.54 -0.26
N TRP A 178 4.26 7.63 -1.41
CA TRP A 178 4.48 8.90 -2.10
C TRP A 178 3.15 9.51 -2.56
N PHE A 179 2.25 8.70 -3.13
CA PHE A 179 0.93 9.14 -3.55
C PHE A 179 0.10 9.69 -2.38
N LEU A 180 0.08 8.98 -1.25
CA LEU A 180 -0.60 9.41 -0.02
C LEU A 180 0.00 10.67 0.61
N ASN A 181 1.30 10.92 0.42
CA ASN A 181 1.95 12.16 0.85
C ASN A 181 1.57 13.34 -0.05
N ASN A 182 1.66 13.15 -1.37
CA ASN A 182 1.50 14.23 -2.33
C ASN A 182 0.05 14.57 -2.63
N ASP A 183 -0.87 13.64 -2.41
CA ASP A 183 -2.31 13.86 -2.65
C ASP A 183 -3.16 13.68 -1.39
N GLN A 184 -2.55 13.95 -0.22
CA GLN A 184 -3.13 13.72 1.10
C GLN A 184 -4.53 14.31 1.28
N LYS A 185 -4.80 15.48 0.68
CA LYS A 185 -6.10 16.19 0.81
C LYS A 185 -7.30 15.41 0.28
N TYR A 186 -7.09 14.43 -0.59
CA TYR A 186 -8.17 13.58 -1.11
C TYR A 186 -8.27 12.23 -0.42
N PHE A 187 -7.35 11.90 0.49
CA PHE A 187 -7.44 10.68 1.29
C PHE A 187 -8.23 10.95 2.58
N GLU A 188 -9.22 10.12 2.84
CA GLU A 188 -10.11 10.23 4.00
C GLU A 188 -10.24 8.88 4.69
N LEU A 189 -10.19 8.86 6.02
CA LEU A 189 -10.59 7.70 6.82
C LEU A 189 -12.01 7.90 7.32
N VAL A 190 -12.94 7.09 6.81
CA VAL A 190 -14.35 7.17 7.22
C VAL A 190 -14.56 6.38 8.50
N VAL A 191 -15.29 6.98 9.45
CA VAL A 191 -15.76 6.28 10.65
C VAL A 191 -16.92 5.34 10.23
N PRO A 192 -16.77 4.01 10.40
CA PRO A 192 -17.82 3.05 10.11
C PRO A 192 -19.12 3.35 10.84
N GLU A 193 -20.26 2.99 10.25
CA GLU A 193 -21.59 3.29 10.80
C GLU A 193 -21.75 2.79 12.25
N HIS A 194 -21.32 1.55 12.53
CA HIS A 194 -21.38 0.96 13.87
C HIS A 194 -20.48 1.66 14.91
N ARG A 195 -19.56 2.51 14.46
CA ARG A 195 -18.63 3.27 15.32
C ARG A 195 -19.02 4.74 15.47
N LYS A 196 -19.91 5.29 14.64
CA LYS A 196 -20.25 6.73 14.66
C LYS A 196 -20.78 7.24 16.00
N ASN A 197 -21.35 6.39 16.84
CA ASN A 197 -21.83 6.76 18.18
C ASN A 197 -20.71 6.76 19.24
N ILE A 198 -19.54 6.21 18.94
CA ILE A 198 -18.39 6.07 19.85
C ILE A 198 -17.26 7.00 19.39
N ASP A 199 -16.96 6.95 18.10
CA ASP A 199 -15.86 7.64 17.46
C ASP A 199 -16.37 8.88 16.71
N LEU A 200 -15.61 9.97 16.81
CA LEU A 200 -15.89 11.23 16.13
C LEU A 200 -15.16 11.31 14.78
N GLU A 201 -13.86 11.00 14.76
CA GLU A 201 -13.02 11.10 13.57
C GLU A 201 -11.80 10.17 13.65
N TYR A 202 -11.27 9.79 12.49
CA TYR A 202 -10.01 9.06 12.32
C TYR A 202 -9.03 9.87 11.48
N LYS A 203 -7.74 9.91 11.88
CA LYS A 203 -6.70 10.68 11.17
C LYS A 203 -5.39 9.91 11.07
N ILE A 204 -4.80 9.87 9.88
CA ILE A 204 -3.42 9.41 9.69
C ILE A 204 -2.49 10.52 10.20
N ILE A 205 -1.81 10.30 11.33
CA ILE A 205 -0.88 11.28 11.91
C ILE A 205 0.56 11.02 11.49
N ASN A 206 0.96 9.75 11.33
CA ASN A 206 2.25 9.36 10.79
C ASN A 206 2.11 8.24 9.76
N LYS A 207 3.07 8.17 8.85
CA LYS A 207 3.16 7.14 7.82
C LYS A 207 4.61 6.92 7.42
N LYS A 208 5.07 5.66 7.41
CA LYS A 208 6.47 5.31 7.10
C LYS A 208 6.58 3.90 6.52
N ILE A 209 7.69 3.63 5.85
CA ILE A 209 8.07 2.25 5.51
C ILE A 209 8.59 1.55 6.78
N ASN A 210 7.95 0.46 7.16
CA ASN A 210 8.44 -0.40 8.23
C ASN A 210 9.29 -1.53 7.61
N LYS A 211 10.56 -1.61 8.03
CA LYS A 211 11.50 -2.65 7.59
C LYS A 211 11.66 -3.77 8.64
N LYS A 212 11.15 -3.60 9.85
CA LYS A 212 11.24 -4.62 10.90
C LYS A 212 10.54 -5.91 10.45
N TYR A 213 9.39 -5.76 9.81
CA TYR A 213 8.59 -6.85 9.26
C TYR A 213 8.86 -7.03 7.75
N LEU A 214 8.59 -8.21 7.20
CA LEU A 214 8.88 -8.58 5.81
C LEU A 214 10.37 -8.58 5.47
N ASN A 215 11.18 -9.25 6.29
CA ASN A 215 12.61 -9.53 6.01
C ASN A 215 13.44 -8.28 5.62
N ASN A 216 13.21 -7.12 6.26
CA ASN A 216 13.95 -5.90 5.96
C ASN A 216 13.70 -5.29 4.56
N THR A 217 12.58 -5.66 3.94
CA THR A 217 12.18 -5.10 2.64
C THR A 217 11.54 -3.72 2.75
N LEU A 218 11.37 -3.05 1.61
CA LEU A 218 10.63 -1.80 1.52
C LEU A 218 9.14 -2.03 1.23
N SER A 219 8.57 -3.18 1.57
CA SER A 219 7.25 -3.61 1.07
C SER A 219 6.09 -3.32 2.03
N LEU A 220 6.36 -2.87 3.25
CA LEU A 220 5.35 -2.62 4.28
C LEU A 220 5.27 -1.13 4.64
N ILE A 221 4.06 -0.57 4.62
CA ILE A 221 3.77 0.74 5.19
C ILE A 221 3.15 0.54 6.57
N GLU A 222 3.60 1.32 7.53
CA GLU A 222 2.99 1.49 8.85
C GLU A 222 2.39 2.89 8.93
N PHE A 223 1.14 2.97 9.38
CA PHE A 223 0.41 4.18 9.69
C PHE A 223 0.14 4.26 11.18
N ASP A 224 0.28 5.45 11.75
CA ASP A 224 -0.27 5.76 13.07
C ASP A 224 -1.61 6.47 12.84
N ILE A 225 -2.69 5.86 13.32
CA ILE A 225 -4.05 6.38 13.21
C ILE A 225 -4.50 6.93 14.55
N GLU A 226 -4.68 8.24 14.62
CA GLU A 226 -5.35 8.88 15.75
C GLU A 226 -6.86 8.70 15.60
N VAL A 227 -7.47 8.09 16.62
CA VAL A 227 -8.91 8.00 16.80
C VAL A 227 -9.30 9.03 17.86
N THR A 228 -10.15 9.97 17.47
CA THR A 228 -10.80 10.89 18.41
C THR A 228 -12.19 10.36 18.72
N LYS A 229 -12.49 10.12 19.99
CA LYS A 229 -13.80 9.68 20.46
C LYS A 229 -14.78 10.84 20.61
N ARG A 230 -16.06 10.52 20.78
CA ARG A 230 -17.13 11.51 21.03
C ARG A 230 -16.93 12.31 22.32
N ASP A 231 -16.24 11.74 23.31
CA ASP A 231 -15.83 12.42 24.55
C ASP A 231 -14.55 13.26 24.38
N LEU A 232 -14.06 13.41 23.15
CA LEU A 232 -12.82 14.10 22.75
C LEU A 232 -11.52 13.43 23.24
N SER A 233 -11.61 12.27 23.90
CA SER A 233 -10.42 11.47 24.19
C SER A 233 -9.80 10.94 22.91
N LYS A 234 -8.47 10.83 22.91
CA LYS A 234 -7.69 10.43 21.74
C LYS A 234 -6.91 9.16 22.03
N LYS A 235 -6.80 8.29 21.04
CA LYS A 235 -5.93 7.12 21.08
C LYS A 235 -5.32 6.86 19.72
N VAL A 236 -4.03 6.51 19.71
CA VAL A 236 -3.30 6.16 18.50
C VAL A 236 -3.24 4.65 18.35
N TYR A 237 -3.55 4.15 17.15
CA TYR A 237 -3.50 2.75 16.77
C TYR A 237 -2.58 2.58 15.56
N LYS A 238 -1.77 1.52 15.55
CA LYS A 238 -0.98 1.16 14.36
C LYS A 238 -1.87 0.51 13.30
N TRP A 239 -1.60 0.79 12.04
CA TRP A 239 -2.23 0.14 10.90
C TRP A 239 -1.18 -0.21 9.85
N TYR A 240 -1.21 -1.42 9.32
CA TYR A 240 -0.22 -1.88 8.35
C TYR A 240 -0.84 -2.03 6.96
N SER A 241 -0.07 -1.77 5.91
CA SER A 241 -0.60 -1.72 4.55
C SER A 241 -1.19 -3.03 4.02
N ILE A 242 -0.71 -4.16 4.52
CA ILE A 242 -1.24 -5.49 4.20
C ILE A 242 -2.68 -5.66 4.74
N ASP A 243 -3.05 -4.87 5.76
CA ASP A 243 -4.31 -4.92 6.49
C ASP A 243 -5.18 -3.67 6.24
N ILE A 244 -4.92 -2.87 5.19
CA ILE A 244 -5.75 -1.68 4.89
C ILE A 244 -7.19 -2.09 4.56
N ASN A 245 -7.38 -3.28 4.00
CA ASN A 245 -8.67 -3.88 3.74
C ASN A 245 -8.88 -5.15 4.56
N SER A 246 -10.14 -5.60 4.56
CA SER A 246 -10.57 -6.93 4.96
C SER A 246 -10.05 -8.05 4.04
N HIS A 247 -9.72 -7.73 2.79
CA HIS A 247 -9.00 -8.59 1.86
C HIS A 247 -7.51 -8.27 1.90
N TYR A 248 -6.68 -9.30 2.08
CA TYR A 248 -5.23 -9.14 2.15
C TYR A 248 -4.65 -8.83 0.77
N HIS A 249 -4.14 -7.60 0.58
CA HIS A 249 -3.39 -7.23 -0.62
C HIS A 249 -1.96 -6.86 -0.27
N THR A 250 -1.01 -7.57 -0.89
CA THR A 250 0.40 -7.18 -0.88
C THR A 250 0.67 -6.24 -2.04
N PHE A 251 1.47 -5.20 -1.80
CA PHE A 251 1.98 -4.33 -2.87
C PHE A 251 2.86 -5.11 -3.86
N SER A 252 3.02 -4.56 -5.06
CA SER A 252 3.95 -5.12 -6.05
C SER A 252 5.41 -4.99 -5.59
N LYS A 253 6.27 -5.84 -6.16
CA LYS A 253 7.73 -5.72 -6.01
C LYS A 253 8.24 -4.55 -6.86
N TYR A 254 9.39 -4.02 -6.48
CA TYR A 254 10.09 -2.93 -7.15
C TYR A 254 10.86 -3.43 -8.38
N LYS A 255 10.79 -2.68 -9.48
CA LYS A 255 11.72 -2.87 -10.60
C LYS A 255 13.11 -2.35 -10.26
N ILE A 256 14.12 -3.12 -10.64
CA ILE A 256 15.53 -2.80 -10.46
C ILE A 256 16.29 -2.63 -11.78
N THR A 257 15.54 -2.60 -12.89
CA THR A 257 16.03 -2.36 -14.25
C THR A 257 15.31 -1.16 -14.89
N PRO A 258 16.01 -0.33 -15.68
CA PRO A 258 15.43 0.83 -16.36
C PRO A 258 14.79 0.41 -17.69
N ASP A 259 13.70 -0.36 -17.63
CA ASP A 259 12.91 -0.78 -18.80
C ASP A 259 11.41 -0.88 -18.47
N LEU A 260 10.56 -1.06 -19.48
CA LEU A 260 9.09 -1.19 -19.34
C LEU A 260 8.60 -2.66 -19.31
N ASN A 261 9.49 -3.65 -19.25
CA ASN A 261 9.13 -5.06 -19.16
C ASN A 261 8.78 -5.46 -17.71
N TRP A 262 7.50 -5.42 -17.35
CA TRP A 262 7.02 -5.79 -16.01
C TRP A 262 6.95 -7.31 -15.76
N PHE A 263 7.30 -8.11 -16.78
CA PHE A 263 7.29 -9.58 -16.73
C PHE A 263 8.67 -10.17 -16.52
N ASP A 264 9.72 -9.32 -16.57
CA ASP A 264 11.05 -9.73 -16.19
C ASP A 264 11.07 -10.11 -14.69
N GLN A 265 11.76 -11.18 -14.35
CA GLN A 265 11.76 -11.73 -12.99
C GLN A 265 12.65 -10.92 -12.03
N GLU A 266 13.54 -10.07 -12.56
CA GLU A 266 14.43 -9.21 -11.77
C GLU A 266 13.65 -8.10 -11.06
N THR A 267 13.16 -8.43 -9.86
CA THR A 267 12.43 -7.52 -8.99
C THR A 267 12.93 -7.60 -7.55
N TYR A 268 12.88 -6.49 -6.84
CA TYR A 268 13.19 -6.41 -5.42
C TYR A 268 11.90 -6.30 -4.61
N GLY A 269 11.76 -7.07 -3.53
CA GLY A 269 10.64 -6.94 -2.61
C GLY A 269 10.48 -8.19 -1.77
N TRP A 270 9.39 -8.25 -1.01
CA TRP A 270 9.11 -9.40 -0.19
C TRP A 270 8.81 -10.66 -1.01
N ILE A 271 9.31 -11.79 -0.54
CA ILE A 271 9.10 -13.11 -1.10
C ILE A 271 8.53 -14.00 0.01
N SER A 272 7.42 -14.67 -0.27
CA SER A 272 6.79 -15.60 0.65
C SER A 272 7.70 -16.81 0.92
N GLY A 273 7.79 -17.26 2.19
CA GLY A 273 8.51 -18.50 2.54
C GLY A 273 10.00 -18.32 2.83
N VAL A 274 10.47 -17.07 2.85
CA VAL A 274 11.82 -16.70 3.31
C VAL A 274 11.91 -16.89 4.82
N ASN A 275 13.05 -17.38 5.31
CA ASN A 275 13.26 -17.58 6.74
C ASN A 275 13.19 -16.25 7.50
N TYR A 276 12.54 -16.22 8.67
CA TYR A 276 12.38 -15.01 9.49
C TYR A 276 13.68 -14.24 9.74
N ASN A 277 14.80 -14.94 9.93
CA ASN A 277 16.10 -14.32 10.20
C ASN A 277 16.84 -13.84 8.94
N GLU A 278 16.36 -14.19 7.76
CA GLU A 278 16.96 -13.79 6.49
C GLU A 278 16.59 -12.35 6.16
N LYS A 279 17.56 -11.58 5.65
CA LYS A 279 17.34 -10.19 5.23
C LYS A 279 17.30 -10.13 3.71
N THR A 280 16.20 -9.64 3.17
CA THR A 280 16.05 -9.35 1.75
C THR A 280 16.44 -7.89 1.50
N LEU A 281 17.73 -7.68 1.23
CA LEU A 281 18.28 -6.38 0.85
C LEU A 281 18.20 -6.18 -0.66
N PRO A 282 18.07 -4.94 -1.16
CA PRO A 282 18.11 -4.68 -2.59
C PRO A 282 19.50 -5.05 -3.13
N ASN A 283 19.56 -6.01 -4.04
CA ASN A 283 20.78 -6.42 -4.72
C ASN A 283 21.22 -5.44 -5.81
N LYS A 284 20.28 -4.66 -6.34
CA LYS A 284 20.48 -3.65 -7.38
C LYS A 284 19.50 -2.49 -7.19
N VAL A 285 19.94 -1.31 -7.60
CA VAL A 285 19.13 -0.09 -7.73
C VAL A 285 19.43 0.53 -9.09
N ILE A 286 18.53 1.37 -9.58
CA ILE A 286 18.70 2.08 -10.85
C ILE A 286 19.28 3.46 -10.54
N GLY A 287 20.34 3.85 -11.25
CA GLY A 287 20.90 5.20 -11.15
C GLY A 287 19.88 6.25 -11.61
N ALA A 288 19.78 7.36 -10.89
CA ALA A 288 18.82 8.42 -11.20
C ALA A 288 19.00 8.98 -12.62
N ASN A 289 20.23 9.23 -13.07
CA ASN A 289 20.50 9.72 -14.43
C ASN A 289 20.17 8.66 -15.49
N GLU A 290 20.56 7.40 -15.26
CA GLU A 290 20.20 6.31 -16.16
C GLU A 290 18.68 6.16 -16.34
N PHE A 291 17.94 6.18 -15.23
CA PHE A 291 16.47 6.12 -15.28
C PHE A 291 15.88 7.32 -16.02
N TYR A 292 16.41 8.52 -15.74
CA TYR A 292 15.98 9.77 -16.37
C TYR A 292 16.09 9.70 -17.89
N GLU A 293 17.24 9.27 -18.41
CA GLU A 293 17.49 9.19 -19.86
C GLU A 293 16.68 8.09 -20.54
N LYS A 294 16.60 6.90 -19.92
CA LYS A 294 16.05 5.72 -20.59
C LYS A 294 14.53 5.61 -20.48
N ILE A 295 13.93 6.09 -19.39
CA ILE A 295 12.55 5.71 -19.03
C ILE A 295 11.61 6.89 -18.86
N LEU A 296 12.08 8.05 -18.41
CA LEU A 296 11.21 9.16 -18.04
C LEU A 296 10.24 9.57 -19.16
N LEU A 297 10.73 9.81 -20.38
CA LEU A 297 9.90 10.27 -21.50
C LEU A 297 8.80 9.27 -21.87
N LYS A 298 9.11 7.96 -21.77
CA LYS A 298 8.14 6.90 -22.03
C LYS A 298 7.07 6.84 -20.95
N LEU A 299 7.44 6.98 -19.67
CA LEU A 299 6.45 7.05 -18.57
C LEU A 299 5.56 8.28 -18.68
N LEU A 300 6.13 9.44 -19.05
CA LEU A 300 5.37 10.66 -19.33
C LEU A 300 4.35 10.42 -20.46
N SER A 301 4.79 9.82 -21.57
CA SER A 301 3.92 9.50 -22.71
C SER A 301 2.81 8.51 -22.34
N LEU A 302 3.10 7.51 -21.50
CA LEU A 302 2.08 6.60 -20.96
C LEU A 302 1.03 7.33 -20.12
N GLN A 303 1.42 8.36 -19.36
CA GLN A 303 0.45 9.14 -18.59
C GLN A 303 -0.48 9.95 -19.48
N LEU A 304 -0.01 10.41 -20.65
CA LEU A 304 -0.86 11.14 -21.58
C LEU A 304 -2.04 10.31 -22.07
N TYR A 305 -1.87 9.02 -22.30
CA TYR A 305 -2.99 8.14 -22.64
C TYR A 305 -4.08 8.09 -21.56
N LYS A 306 -3.73 8.38 -20.29
CA LYS A 306 -4.68 8.42 -19.17
C LYS A 306 -5.43 9.75 -19.04
N ILE A 307 -4.88 10.83 -19.59
CA ILE A 307 -5.38 12.18 -19.31
C ILE A 307 -5.82 12.95 -20.56
N ASN A 308 -5.32 12.62 -21.75
CA ASN A 308 -5.51 13.42 -22.97
C ASN A 308 -6.98 13.62 -23.39
N SER A 309 -7.88 12.71 -22.99
CA SER A 309 -9.31 12.75 -23.25
C SER A 309 -10.15 13.16 -22.03
N ASN A 310 -9.52 13.44 -20.89
CA ASN A 310 -10.22 13.83 -19.67
C ASN A 310 -10.70 15.29 -19.76
N LEU A 311 -11.98 15.45 -20.10
CA LEU A 311 -12.64 16.74 -20.29
C LEU A 311 -12.58 17.64 -19.05
N SER A 312 -12.55 17.07 -17.84
CA SER A 312 -12.48 17.82 -16.58
C SER A 312 -11.14 18.52 -16.35
N ILE A 313 -10.08 18.05 -17.02
CA ILE A 313 -8.74 18.63 -16.99
C ILE A 313 -8.62 19.77 -18.00
N PHE A 314 -9.19 19.63 -19.19
CA PHE A 314 -8.98 20.52 -20.33
C PHE A 314 -10.22 21.37 -20.69
N ASP A 315 -10.92 21.88 -19.68
CA ASP A 315 -12.04 22.82 -19.84
C ASP A 315 -13.11 22.36 -20.85
N ASN A 316 -13.57 21.12 -20.68
CA ASN A 316 -14.54 20.43 -21.55
C ASN A 316 -14.08 20.20 -23.00
N LYS A 317 -12.76 20.12 -23.22
CA LYS A 317 -12.15 19.74 -24.50
C LYS A 317 -11.24 18.53 -24.31
N ILE A 318 -10.88 17.88 -25.41
CA ILE A 318 -9.73 16.98 -25.44
C ILE A 318 -8.43 17.78 -25.61
N MET A 319 -7.30 17.24 -25.19
CA MET A 319 -5.99 17.91 -25.24
C MET A 319 -5.62 18.41 -26.64
N ALA A 320 -5.94 17.63 -27.69
CA ALA A 320 -5.67 18.00 -29.09
C ALA A 320 -6.37 19.31 -29.52
N ASN A 321 -7.43 19.71 -28.81
CA ASN A 321 -8.17 20.95 -29.04
C ASN A 321 -7.88 22.03 -27.98
N TYR A 322 -6.95 21.75 -27.05
CA TYR A 322 -6.55 22.63 -25.96
C TYR A 322 -5.27 23.39 -26.34
N GLU A 323 -5.19 24.68 -26.01
CA GLU A 323 -4.05 25.51 -26.38
C GLU A 323 -2.91 25.37 -25.37
N ALA A 324 -1.68 25.18 -25.85
CA ALA A 324 -0.52 24.89 -24.99
C ALA A 324 -0.26 26.00 -23.94
N HIS A 325 -0.52 27.27 -24.28
CA HIS A 325 -0.30 28.37 -23.32
C HIS A 325 -1.28 28.30 -22.13
N LEU A 326 -2.49 27.77 -22.32
CA LEU A 326 -3.46 27.58 -21.24
C LEU A 326 -2.99 26.49 -20.26
N ALA A 327 -2.25 25.49 -20.77
CA ALA A 327 -1.71 24.39 -19.97
C ALA A 327 -0.65 24.86 -18.97
N ILE A 328 0.01 26.00 -19.22
CA ILE A 328 1.04 26.56 -18.32
C ILE A 328 0.46 26.88 -16.94
N ASN A 329 -0.78 27.34 -16.87
CA ASN A 329 -1.43 27.74 -15.61
C ASN A 329 -2.50 26.73 -15.14
N ASN A 330 -2.64 25.60 -15.83
CA ASN A 330 -3.66 24.61 -15.54
C ASN A 330 -3.22 23.73 -14.36
N THR A 331 -3.57 24.15 -13.14
CA THR A 331 -3.20 23.44 -11.91
C THR A 331 -3.75 22.01 -11.85
N LYS A 332 -4.94 21.75 -12.41
CA LYS A 332 -5.52 20.40 -12.48
C LYS A 332 -4.65 19.47 -13.32
N LEU A 333 -4.20 19.95 -14.49
CA LEU A 333 -3.27 19.22 -15.34
C LEU A 333 -1.97 18.92 -14.62
N HIS A 334 -1.41 19.93 -13.95
CA HIS A 334 -0.13 19.79 -13.25
C HIS A 334 -0.19 18.76 -12.14
N GLU A 335 -1.24 18.84 -11.32
CA GLU A 335 -1.51 17.91 -10.23
C GLU A 335 -1.68 16.49 -10.77
N GLN A 336 -2.52 16.29 -11.80
CA GLN A 336 -2.75 14.97 -12.38
C GLN A 336 -1.49 14.38 -13.03
N LEU A 337 -0.73 15.18 -13.78
CA LEU A 337 0.51 14.69 -14.39
C LEU A 337 1.54 14.33 -13.32
N LYS A 338 1.76 15.19 -12.31
CA LYS A 338 2.70 14.93 -11.22
C LYS A 338 2.32 13.67 -10.48
N THR A 339 1.07 13.56 -10.02
CA THR A 339 0.58 12.40 -9.25
C THR A 339 0.69 11.11 -10.04
N LYS A 340 0.24 11.08 -11.30
CA LYS A 340 0.30 9.87 -12.13
C LYS A 340 1.74 9.48 -12.48
N LEU A 341 2.59 10.45 -12.80
CA LEU A 341 4.00 10.20 -13.09
C LEU A 341 4.72 9.65 -11.85
N GLY A 342 4.55 10.28 -10.69
CA GLY A 342 5.20 9.81 -9.46
C GLY A 342 4.74 8.42 -9.05
N SER A 343 3.44 8.11 -9.16
CA SER A 343 2.95 6.75 -8.92
C SER A 343 3.61 5.70 -9.81
N ASP A 344 3.99 6.03 -11.05
CA ASP A 344 4.69 5.11 -11.94
C ASP A 344 6.22 5.11 -11.74
N VAL A 345 6.85 6.26 -11.49
CA VAL A 345 8.30 6.35 -11.23
C VAL A 345 8.68 5.61 -9.95
N PHE A 346 7.88 5.71 -8.88
CA PHE A 346 8.19 5.06 -7.60
C PHE A 346 7.94 3.55 -7.57
N LYS A 347 7.44 2.96 -8.67
CA LYS A 347 7.48 1.50 -8.87
C LYS A 347 8.90 0.99 -9.11
N TYR A 348 9.81 1.87 -9.52
CA TYR A 348 11.21 1.58 -9.71
C TYR A 348 12.03 1.94 -8.47
N LEU A 349 13.08 1.16 -8.20
CA LEU A 349 14.01 1.42 -7.12
C LEU A 349 15.14 2.36 -7.61
N VAL A 350 14.80 3.63 -7.76
CA VAL A 350 15.73 4.68 -8.23
C VAL A 350 16.50 5.29 -7.06
N ALA A 351 17.81 5.47 -7.23
CA ALA A 351 18.72 6.02 -6.22
C ALA A 351 19.78 6.94 -6.83
N ASP A 352 20.50 7.67 -5.97
CA ASP A 352 21.73 8.35 -6.35
C ASP A 352 22.77 7.34 -6.89
N GLU A 353 23.51 7.74 -7.93
CA GLU A 353 24.52 6.88 -8.56
C GLU A 353 25.74 6.63 -7.68
N LYS A 354 26.07 7.59 -6.80
CA LYS A 354 27.22 7.53 -5.88
C LYS A 354 26.82 6.91 -4.54
N ASP A 355 25.61 7.16 -4.06
CA ASP A 355 25.05 6.59 -2.84
C ASP A 355 23.72 5.86 -3.08
N LYS A 356 23.80 4.55 -3.27
CA LYS A 356 22.65 3.66 -3.50
C LYS A 356 21.65 3.62 -2.34
N THR A 357 22.00 4.14 -1.16
CA THR A 357 21.08 4.24 -0.03
C THR A 357 20.23 5.52 -0.08
N ASN A 358 20.67 6.52 -0.84
CA ASN A 358 19.95 7.76 -1.07
C ASN A 358 18.92 7.58 -2.20
N LEU A 359 17.76 7.04 -1.84
CA LEU A 359 16.68 6.75 -2.78
C LEU A 359 15.92 8.03 -3.20
N LEU A 360 15.35 8.00 -4.41
CA LEU A 360 14.39 8.99 -4.89
C LEU A 360 13.26 9.20 -3.87
N TYR A 361 13.01 10.44 -3.46
CA TYR A 361 12.01 10.78 -2.45
C TYR A 361 10.86 11.63 -3.01
N ASP A 362 11.12 12.48 -4.00
CA ASP A 362 10.08 13.26 -4.67
C ASP A 362 10.45 13.56 -6.13
N ILE A 363 9.48 14.02 -6.92
CA ILE A 363 9.70 14.53 -8.27
C ILE A 363 9.18 15.97 -8.38
N GLU A 364 9.88 16.80 -9.16
CA GLU A 364 9.45 18.16 -9.48
C GLU A 364 9.21 18.26 -10.99
N ILE A 365 8.11 18.89 -11.40
CA ILE A 365 7.83 19.21 -12.81
C ILE A 365 7.70 20.73 -12.91
N LYS A 366 8.61 21.38 -13.62
CA LYS A 366 8.57 22.81 -13.92
C LYS A 366 8.05 23.03 -15.32
N TYR A 367 7.07 23.92 -15.45
CA TYR A 367 6.49 24.33 -16.72
C TYR A 367 7.21 25.60 -17.17
N LEU A 368 7.99 25.49 -18.24
CA LEU A 368 8.90 26.56 -18.69
C LEU A 368 8.21 27.55 -19.64
N GLY A 369 7.17 27.13 -20.35
CA GLY A 369 6.44 27.95 -21.30
C GLY A 369 6.10 27.21 -22.59
N VAL A 370 5.53 27.90 -23.56
CA VAL A 370 5.30 27.35 -24.90
C VAL A 370 6.64 27.25 -25.64
N GLY A 371 6.83 26.17 -26.39
CA GLY A 371 8.01 26.02 -27.26
C GLY A 371 7.91 26.85 -28.54
N ASP A 372 9.00 26.88 -29.31
CA ASP A 372 9.04 27.59 -30.60
C ASP A 372 8.14 26.92 -31.66
N GLU A 373 7.84 25.63 -31.47
CA GLU A 373 6.95 24.84 -32.32
C GLU A 373 5.47 25.02 -31.89
N PRO A 374 4.53 25.22 -32.84
CA PRO A 374 3.10 25.29 -32.52
C PRO A 374 2.60 24.05 -31.78
N GLY A 375 1.78 24.26 -30.74
CA GLY A 375 1.20 23.17 -29.94
C GLY A 375 2.18 22.45 -29.01
N VAL A 376 3.37 23.00 -28.77
CA VAL A 376 4.39 22.39 -27.89
C VAL A 376 4.51 23.16 -26.56
N LEU A 377 4.57 22.40 -25.47
CA LEU A 377 4.85 22.92 -24.13
C LEU A 377 6.23 22.45 -23.66
N ASN A 378 7.05 23.35 -23.14
CA ASN A 378 8.35 23.01 -22.58
C ASN A 378 8.24 22.78 -21.08
N ILE A 379 8.72 21.64 -20.62
CA ILE A 379 8.79 21.29 -19.21
C ILE A 379 10.21 20.85 -18.81
N ARG A 380 10.45 20.78 -17.51
CA ARG A 380 11.67 20.23 -16.91
C ARG A 380 11.28 19.34 -15.74
N VAL A 381 11.89 18.17 -15.63
CA VAL A 381 11.64 17.26 -14.52
C VAL A 381 12.91 17.11 -13.70
N ASP A 382 12.78 17.14 -12.38
CA ASP A 382 13.87 16.87 -11.44
C ASP A 382 13.49 15.73 -10.48
N PHE A 383 14.49 14.97 -10.06
CA PHE A 383 14.39 13.85 -9.12
C PHE A 383 15.04 14.28 -7.81
N LEU A 384 14.28 14.30 -6.72
CA LEU A 384 14.70 14.89 -5.46
C LEU A 384 14.89 13.85 -4.37
N ASP A 385 15.91 14.04 -3.55
CA ASP A 385 16.17 13.27 -2.33
C ASP A 385 15.26 13.72 -1.16
N LYS A 386 15.41 13.06 -0.01
CA LYS A 386 14.65 13.38 1.22
C LYS A 386 14.88 14.82 1.73
N ASN A 387 15.98 15.45 1.33
CA ASN A 387 16.36 16.82 1.69
C ASN A 387 16.04 17.82 0.57
N LYS A 388 15.26 17.42 -0.45
CA LYS A 388 14.91 18.22 -1.64
C LYS A 388 16.13 18.62 -2.50
N LYS A 389 17.24 17.88 -2.42
CA LYS A 389 18.38 18.03 -3.32
C LYS A 389 18.18 17.16 -4.55
N SER A 390 18.60 17.66 -5.72
CA SER A 390 18.55 16.90 -6.97
C SER A 390 19.46 15.68 -6.90
N LEU A 391 18.95 14.56 -7.38
CA LEU A 391 19.65 13.30 -7.64
C LEU A 391 20.20 13.24 -9.07
N LEU A 392 19.86 14.21 -9.91
CA LEU A 392 20.31 14.29 -11.29
C LEU A 392 21.63 15.04 -11.38
N SER A 393 22.40 14.72 -12.42
CA SER A 393 23.54 15.53 -12.82
C SER A 393 23.08 16.92 -13.28
N ASP A 394 24.00 17.89 -13.30
CA ASP A 394 23.71 19.23 -13.81
C ASP A 394 23.28 19.22 -15.29
N GLU A 395 23.80 18.28 -16.07
CA GLU A 395 23.41 18.08 -17.46
C GLU A 395 21.95 17.66 -17.55
N ASN A 396 21.57 16.58 -16.88
CA ASN A 396 20.21 16.03 -16.94
C ASN A 396 19.19 16.97 -16.31
N ARG A 397 19.54 17.61 -15.19
CA ARG A 397 18.69 18.61 -14.54
C ARG A 397 18.37 19.80 -15.44
N LYS A 398 19.22 20.14 -16.41
CA LYS A 398 19.02 21.27 -17.32
C LYS A 398 18.27 20.89 -18.61
N LYS A 399 18.13 19.60 -18.93
CA LYS A 399 17.45 19.14 -20.15
C LYS A 399 16.02 19.68 -20.20
N ILE A 400 15.63 20.21 -21.35
CA ILE A 400 14.25 20.61 -21.61
C ILE A 400 13.53 19.40 -22.19
N ILE A 401 12.28 19.19 -21.79
CA ILE A 401 11.40 18.19 -22.39
C ILE A 401 10.34 18.95 -23.17
N LYS A 402 10.26 18.69 -24.48
CA LYS A 402 9.20 19.16 -25.37
C LYS A 402 8.01 18.21 -25.26
N TRP A 403 6.86 18.73 -24.85
CA TRP A 403 5.60 18.02 -24.73
C TRP A 403 4.68 18.41 -25.89
N TYR A 404 4.41 17.44 -26.75
CA TYR A 404 3.57 17.54 -27.95
C TYR A 404 2.13 17.08 -27.71
N GLY A 405 1.22 17.47 -28.60
CA GLY A 405 -0.14 16.96 -28.70
C GLY A 405 -1.24 17.95 -28.32
N PHE A 406 -0.89 19.21 -28.07
CA PHE A 406 -1.85 20.31 -27.95
C PHE A 406 -2.30 20.81 -29.33
N LYS A 407 -3.31 21.67 -29.36
CA LYS A 407 -3.81 22.32 -30.57
C LYS A 407 -2.67 22.98 -31.36
N GLY A 408 -2.58 22.64 -32.65
CA GLY A 408 -1.55 23.14 -33.56
C GLY A 408 -0.29 22.27 -33.65
N THR A 409 -0.19 21.18 -32.88
CA THR A 409 0.94 20.24 -32.94
C THR A 409 1.14 19.70 -34.36
N ASN A 410 2.39 19.68 -34.82
CA ASN A 410 2.77 18.91 -36.00
C ASN A 410 2.92 17.42 -35.64
N TYR A 411 1.96 16.61 -36.07
CA TYR A 411 1.93 15.17 -35.79
C TYR A 411 2.80 14.32 -36.71
N THR A 412 3.60 14.87 -37.64
CA THR A 412 4.40 14.08 -38.59
C THR A 412 5.28 13.04 -37.90
N LYS A 413 6.12 13.44 -36.92
CA LYS A 413 7.00 12.50 -36.19
C LYS A 413 6.19 11.39 -35.48
N ILE A 414 5.09 11.75 -34.83
CA ILE A 414 4.18 10.80 -34.15
C ILE A 414 3.57 9.81 -35.14
N ASN A 415 3.04 10.31 -36.26
CA ASN A 415 2.42 9.50 -37.30
C ASN A 415 3.42 8.57 -38.00
N GLU A 416 4.66 9.03 -38.19
CA GLU A 416 5.76 8.21 -38.72
C GLU A 416 6.11 7.08 -37.75
N GLN A 417 6.18 7.33 -36.45
CA GLN A 417 6.38 6.28 -35.45
C GLN A 417 5.25 5.25 -35.52
N ILE A 418 3.99 5.71 -35.50
CA ILE A 418 2.81 4.85 -35.59
C ILE A 418 2.88 3.94 -36.82
N LYS A 419 3.21 4.52 -37.98
CA LYS A 419 3.34 3.80 -39.25
C LYS A 419 4.51 2.82 -39.23
N LYS A 420 5.70 3.26 -38.82
CA LYS A 420 6.93 2.45 -38.79
C LYS A 420 6.80 1.22 -37.89
N GLN A 421 6.05 1.36 -36.79
CA GLN A 421 5.90 0.31 -35.77
C GLN A 421 4.55 -0.41 -35.88
N ASN A 422 3.77 -0.15 -36.93
CA ASN A 422 2.47 -0.77 -37.20
C ASN A 422 1.52 -0.74 -35.99
N ILE A 423 1.42 0.43 -35.38
CA ILE A 423 0.58 0.70 -34.22
C ILE A 423 -0.87 0.92 -34.72
N GLN A 424 -1.74 -0.09 -34.54
CA GLN A 424 -3.13 -0.05 -35.07
C GLN A 424 -4.14 0.56 -34.09
N GLU A 425 -3.99 0.29 -32.79
CA GLU A 425 -4.77 0.92 -31.72
C GLU A 425 -3.91 0.90 -30.45
N LEU A 426 -3.79 2.04 -29.77
CA LEU A 426 -3.04 2.16 -28.51
C LEU A 426 -3.81 3.07 -27.56
N THR A 427 -4.93 2.57 -27.06
CA THR A 427 -5.45 3.07 -25.80
C THR A 427 -4.60 2.49 -24.67
N LEU A 428 -4.51 3.18 -23.53
CA LEU A 428 -3.88 2.56 -22.36
C LEU A 428 -4.57 1.22 -22.04
N LYS A 429 -5.90 1.18 -22.12
CA LYS A 429 -6.67 -0.06 -21.96
C LYS A 429 -6.18 -1.16 -22.90
N TYR A 430 -5.99 -0.89 -24.18
CA TYR A 430 -5.44 -1.86 -25.15
C TYR A 430 -4.01 -2.31 -24.78
N LEU A 431 -3.16 -1.39 -24.33
CA LEU A 431 -1.80 -1.69 -23.86
C LEU A 431 -1.80 -2.57 -22.60
N LEU A 432 -2.79 -2.40 -21.72
CA LEU A 432 -2.92 -3.12 -20.45
C LEU A 432 -3.68 -4.45 -20.61
N GLU A 433 -4.70 -4.53 -21.47
CA GLU A 433 -5.50 -5.74 -21.73
C GLU A 433 -4.75 -6.80 -22.53
N ASN A 434 -3.83 -6.37 -23.41
CA ASN A 434 -2.96 -7.28 -24.16
C ASN A 434 -1.66 -7.53 -23.40
N ASP A 435 -1.83 -7.88 -22.11
CA ASP A 435 -0.79 -8.14 -21.12
C ASP A 435 0.51 -8.66 -21.77
N SER A 436 1.63 -8.04 -21.41
CA SER A 436 3.02 -8.48 -21.67
C SER A 436 3.69 -8.22 -23.00
N ILE A 437 3.09 -8.45 -24.17
CA ILE A 437 3.95 -8.49 -25.37
C ILE A 437 4.30 -7.09 -25.87
N LYS A 438 3.35 -6.16 -25.87
CA LYS A 438 3.56 -4.84 -26.48
C LYS A 438 4.30 -3.85 -25.57
N LEU A 439 4.01 -3.81 -24.27
CA LEU A 439 4.73 -2.91 -23.34
C LEU A 439 6.20 -3.31 -23.10
N LYS A 440 6.58 -4.57 -23.39
CA LYS A 440 7.99 -5.01 -23.38
C LYS A 440 8.84 -4.23 -24.35
N ASP A 441 8.29 -3.94 -25.53
CA ASP A 441 8.94 -3.10 -26.51
C ASP A 441 8.48 -1.66 -26.33
N GLN A 442 9.34 -0.84 -25.72
CA GLN A 442 9.12 0.59 -25.49
C GLN A 442 8.78 1.39 -26.76
N ASN A 443 9.10 0.84 -27.94
CA ASN A 443 8.70 1.40 -29.22
C ASN A 443 7.17 1.50 -29.33
N ASN A 444 6.43 0.50 -28.82
CA ASN A 444 4.97 0.52 -28.82
C ASN A 444 4.33 1.62 -27.95
N VAL A 445 5.13 2.48 -27.30
CA VAL A 445 4.65 3.70 -26.65
C VAL A 445 4.94 4.88 -27.57
N ILE A 446 3.89 5.55 -28.04
CA ILE A 446 3.97 6.77 -28.86
C ILE A 446 4.66 7.87 -28.07
N ASP A 447 5.65 8.49 -28.68
CA ASP A 447 6.46 9.54 -28.06
C ASP A 447 5.79 10.91 -28.20
N TYR A 448 5.09 11.31 -27.15
CA TYR A 448 4.55 12.66 -27.00
C TYR A 448 5.51 13.60 -26.25
N PHE A 449 6.55 13.05 -25.62
CA PHE A 449 7.58 13.80 -24.93
C PHE A 449 8.93 13.49 -25.55
N LEU A 450 9.66 14.53 -25.95
CA LEU A 450 11.00 14.43 -26.55
C LEU A 450 11.96 15.36 -25.84
N TRP A 451 13.25 15.04 -25.83
CA TRP A 451 14.27 15.97 -25.34
C TRP A 451 14.36 17.19 -26.28
N GLY A 452 14.45 18.39 -25.71
CA GLY A 452 14.71 19.65 -26.41
C GLY A 452 16.17 20.07 -26.25
N GLY A 453 16.85 20.36 -27.36
CA GLY A 453 18.27 20.76 -27.40
C GLY A 453 19.10 19.97 -28.42
N GLU A 454 20.38 20.33 -28.62
CA GLU A 454 21.31 19.94 -29.72
C GLU A 454 21.52 18.43 -30.05
N ASN A 455 20.83 17.51 -29.37
CA ASN A 455 20.89 16.07 -29.67
C ASN A 455 20.06 15.65 -30.90
N GLU A 456 19.41 16.57 -31.62
CA GLU A 456 18.81 16.27 -32.93
C GLU A 456 19.85 15.97 -34.03
N LYS A 457 21.16 16.08 -33.75
CA LYS A 457 22.21 15.79 -34.74
C LYS A 457 22.80 14.37 -34.70
N ASN A 458 22.49 13.54 -33.69
CA ASN A 458 23.19 12.25 -33.50
C ASN A 458 22.31 11.04 -33.16
N ASN A 459 21.01 11.04 -33.49
CA ASN A 459 20.19 9.82 -33.44
C ASN A 459 19.55 9.51 -34.79
#